data_AF-A0A455X103-F1
#
_entry.id   AF-A0A455X103-F1
#
_cell.length_a   1.000
_cell.length_b   1.000
_cell.length_c   1.000
_cell.angle_alpha   90.00
_cell.angle_beta   90.00
_cell.angle_gamma   90.00
#
_symmetry.space_group_name_H-M   'P 1'
#
loop_
_entity.id
_entity.type
_entity.pdbx_description
1 polymer ?
#
loop_
_entity_poly.entity_id
_entity_poly.type
_entity_poly.pdbx_seq_one_letter_code
_entity_poly.pdbx_strand_id
1 'polypeptide(L)'
;MALTQMQIIQSLGEAMSWFERELNWGVPPTELRHLCGRIGELYAALITNGQMATEVNQRGYDVVSESGERISVKTTAMMGLTGHVTFNSRSLEFVDRVIVLRMNTEEMQVETLLNALIADVRPLLTGPTEGNQVLALSRLIERRRVRSDIALVNEIVIDHYTIRELETGTIEVERDGVSISPVKPVLRELAARLNVSLINGKGNELNTRQLGTQVIRAVAALIGGKMVPDYSAGLGDEEA
;
A
#
# COMPACT_ATOMS: atom_id res chain seq x y z
N MET A 1 -4.58 -9.80 29.12
CA MET A 1 -4.43 -11.00 28.26
C MET A 1 -4.18 -10.52 26.85
N ALA A 2 -3.18 -11.04 26.16
CA ALA A 2 -2.94 -10.67 24.78
C ALA A 2 -3.97 -11.31 23.84
N LEU A 3 -4.34 -10.62 22.76
CA LEU A 3 -5.30 -11.12 21.78
C LEU A 3 -4.68 -12.31 21.01
N THR A 4 -5.51 -13.31 20.74
CA THR A 4 -5.18 -14.39 19.81
C THR A 4 -5.17 -13.88 18.37
N GLN A 5 -4.51 -14.59 17.45
CA GLN A 5 -4.53 -14.23 16.02
C GLN A 5 -5.95 -14.18 15.45
N MET A 6 -6.82 -15.11 15.86
CA MET A 6 -8.23 -15.08 15.43
C MET A 6 -8.96 -13.82 15.90
N GLN A 7 -8.70 -13.37 17.13
CA GLN A 7 -9.28 -12.12 17.65
C GLN A 7 -8.73 -10.89 16.94
N ILE A 8 -7.43 -10.87 16.59
CA ILE A 8 -6.84 -9.78 15.79
C ILE A 8 -7.51 -9.70 14.42
N ILE A 9 -7.69 -10.84 13.73
CA ILE A 9 -8.37 -10.91 12.43
C ILE A 9 -9.81 -10.38 12.53
N GLN A 10 -10.57 -10.83 13.54
CA GLN A 10 -11.94 -10.37 13.77
C GLN A 10 -12.00 -8.88 14.06
N SER A 11 -11.18 -8.38 15.00
CA SER A 11 -11.12 -6.96 15.34
C SER A 11 -10.69 -6.09 14.17
N LEU A 12 -9.77 -6.56 13.32
CA LEU A 12 -9.39 -5.86 12.10
C LEU A 12 -10.57 -5.75 11.13
N GLY A 13 -11.29 -6.85 10.90
CA GLY A 13 -12.48 -6.86 10.06
C GLY A 13 -13.56 -5.90 10.56
N GLU A 14 -13.85 -5.91 11.86
CA GLU A 14 -14.81 -5.00 12.49
C GLU A 14 -14.38 -3.53 12.34
N ALA A 15 -13.10 -3.22 12.57
CA ALA A 15 -12.57 -1.88 12.45
C ALA A 15 -12.64 -1.37 10.99
N MET A 16 -12.34 -2.23 10.01
CA MET A 16 -12.48 -1.92 8.59
C MET A 16 -13.94 -1.65 8.20
N SER A 17 -14.89 -2.48 8.67
CA SER A 17 -16.32 -2.27 8.42
C SER A 17 -16.88 -1.01 9.09
N TRP A 18 -16.33 -0.59 10.23
CA TRP A 18 -16.66 0.71 10.84
C TRP A 18 -16.08 1.87 10.05
N PHE A 19 -14.82 1.76 9.62
CA PHE A 19 -14.17 2.77 8.81
C PHE A 19 -14.93 3.01 7.48
N GLU A 20 -15.35 1.94 6.81
CA GLU A 20 -16.19 2.03 5.61
C GLU A 20 -17.50 2.78 5.84
N ARG A 21 -18.19 2.52 6.97
CA ARG A 21 -19.44 3.19 7.31
C ARG A 21 -19.26 4.68 7.53
N GLU A 22 -18.22 5.09 8.25
CA GLU A 22 -17.89 6.51 8.46
C GLU A 22 -17.61 7.24 7.14
N LEU A 23 -16.86 6.60 6.23
CA LEU A 23 -16.62 7.16 4.90
C LEU A 23 -17.91 7.27 4.08
N ASN A 24 -18.80 6.28 4.16
CA ASN A 24 -20.10 6.31 3.49
C ASN A 24 -21.03 7.41 4.04
N TRP A 25 -20.82 7.84 5.28
CA TRP A 25 -21.50 9.02 5.85
C TRP A 25 -20.84 10.35 5.47
N GLY A 26 -19.76 10.31 4.68
CA GLY A 26 -19.05 11.49 4.19
C GLY A 26 -18.01 12.03 5.16
N VAL A 27 -17.64 11.30 6.21
CA VAL A 27 -16.61 11.73 7.15
C VAL A 27 -15.24 11.69 6.47
N PRO A 28 -14.47 12.80 6.44
CA PRO A 28 -13.16 12.80 5.83
C PRO A 28 -12.20 11.81 6.51
N PRO A 29 -11.38 11.04 5.76
CA PRO A 29 -10.43 10.10 6.35
C PRO A 29 -9.45 10.74 7.35
N THR A 30 -9.16 12.03 7.17
CA THR A 30 -8.28 12.81 8.04
C THR A 30 -8.85 13.07 9.44
N GLU A 31 -10.14 12.88 9.64
CA GLU A 31 -10.82 12.97 10.94
C GLU A 31 -10.84 11.61 11.66
N LEU A 32 -10.69 10.51 10.92
CA LEU A 32 -10.70 9.13 11.43
C LEU A 32 -9.30 8.65 11.86
N ARG A 33 -8.44 9.55 12.35
CA ARG A 33 -7.02 9.23 12.64
C ARG A 33 -6.84 8.13 13.66
N HIS A 34 -7.66 8.14 14.72
CA HIS A 34 -7.61 7.12 15.76
C HIS A 34 -8.00 5.75 15.22
N LEU A 35 -9.06 5.68 14.41
CA LEU A 35 -9.52 4.44 13.78
C LEU A 35 -8.49 3.91 12.78
N CYS A 36 -7.90 4.78 11.95
CA CYS A 36 -6.80 4.43 11.06
C CYS A 36 -5.58 3.89 11.83
N GLY A 37 -5.24 4.52 12.96
CA GLY A 37 -4.18 4.06 13.85
C GLY A 37 -4.45 2.64 14.37
N ARG A 38 -5.66 2.41 14.91
CA ARG A 38 -6.09 1.08 15.38
C ARG A 38 -6.02 0.01 14.30
N ILE A 39 -6.56 0.31 13.11
CA ILE A 39 -6.51 -0.61 11.97
C ILE A 39 -5.07 -0.96 11.62
N GLY A 40 -4.19 0.05 11.56
CA GLY A 40 -2.79 -0.19 11.24
C GLY A 40 -2.08 -1.07 12.25
N GLU A 41 -2.33 -0.87 13.54
CA GLU A 41 -1.73 -1.70 14.59
C GLU A 41 -2.24 -3.14 14.55
N LEU A 42 -3.54 -3.34 14.35
CA LEU A 42 -4.13 -4.67 14.17
C LEU A 42 -3.54 -5.36 12.94
N TYR A 43 -3.41 -4.64 11.83
CA TYR A 43 -2.78 -5.16 10.62
C TYR A 43 -1.30 -5.49 10.82
N ALA A 44 -0.54 -4.63 11.50
CA ALA A 44 0.86 -4.87 11.82
C ALA A 44 1.05 -6.10 12.71
N ALA A 45 0.19 -6.27 13.72
CA ALA A 45 0.19 -7.47 14.55
C ALA A 45 -0.11 -8.73 13.72
N LEU A 46 -1.08 -8.66 12.81
CA LEU A 46 -1.42 -9.76 11.91
C LEU A 46 -0.24 -10.18 11.01
N ILE A 47 0.38 -9.24 10.29
CA ILE A 47 1.44 -9.58 9.32
C ILE A 47 2.77 -9.98 9.97
N THR A 48 2.93 -9.74 11.27
CA THR A 48 4.13 -10.12 12.02
C THR A 48 3.91 -11.30 12.97
N ASN A 49 2.75 -11.97 12.87
CA ASN A 49 2.26 -12.97 13.83
C ASN A 49 2.37 -12.49 15.29
N GLY A 50 2.37 -11.18 15.47
CA GLY A 50 2.64 -10.51 16.71
C GLY A 50 1.38 -10.27 17.53
N GLN A 51 1.56 -9.52 18.60
CA GLN A 51 0.50 -9.08 19.48
C GLN A 51 0.60 -7.58 19.70
N MET A 52 -0.53 -6.94 19.92
CA MET A 52 -0.53 -5.56 20.42
C MET A 52 0.21 -5.50 21.76
N ALA A 53 0.91 -4.38 21.99
CA ALA A 53 1.61 -4.15 23.24
C ALA A 53 0.63 -4.28 24.43
N THR A 54 1.00 -5.09 25.43
CA THR A 54 0.08 -5.54 26.50
C THR A 54 -0.23 -4.46 27.54
N GLU A 55 0.56 -3.38 27.57
CA GLU A 55 0.40 -2.27 28.50
C GLU A 55 -0.10 -1.02 27.76
N VAL A 56 -1.12 -0.37 28.33
CA VAL A 56 -1.65 0.90 27.84
C VAL A 56 -0.58 1.99 28.08
N ASN A 57 -0.17 2.69 27.01
CA ASN A 57 0.92 3.70 27.00
C ASN A 57 2.36 3.16 27.00
N GLN A 58 2.60 2.01 26.37
CA GLN A 58 3.97 1.58 26.04
C GLN A 58 4.72 2.65 25.25
N ARG A 59 5.97 2.89 25.66
CA ARG A 59 6.75 4.02 25.16
C ARG A 59 7.40 3.67 23.82
N GLY A 60 6.72 4.05 22.75
CA GLY A 60 7.31 4.16 21.40
C GLY A 60 7.05 3.02 20.43
N TYR A 61 6.50 1.90 20.89
CA TYR A 61 6.09 0.78 20.04
C TYR A 61 4.66 0.35 20.36
N ASP A 62 3.98 -0.16 19.34
CA ASP A 62 2.54 -0.47 19.37
C ASP A 62 2.30 -1.98 19.30
N VAL A 63 3.21 -2.71 18.67
CA VAL A 63 3.13 -4.15 18.40
C VAL A 63 4.45 -4.83 18.79
N VAL A 64 4.37 -6.06 19.28
CA VAL A 64 5.52 -6.95 19.47
C VAL A 64 5.35 -8.14 18.53
N SER A 65 6.34 -8.40 17.67
CA SER A 65 6.28 -9.55 16.73
C SER A 65 6.39 -10.89 17.45
N GLU A 66 6.13 -11.99 16.74
CA GLU A 66 6.39 -13.34 17.23
C GLU A 66 7.86 -13.55 17.66
N SER A 67 8.80 -12.88 16.97
CA SER A 67 10.23 -12.91 17.31
C SER A 67 10.64 -11.93 18.42
N GLY A 68 9.68 -11.22 19.03
CA GLY A 68 9.93 -10.28 20.12
C GLY A 68 10.39 -8.88 19.70
N GLU A 69 10.31 -8.54 18.42
CA GLU A 69 10.70 -7.21 17.94
C GLU A 69 9.66 -6.17 18.34
N ARG A 70 10.11 -5.02 18.85
CA ARG A 70 9.24 -3.88 19.17
C ARG A 70 9.00 -3.05 17.93
N ILE A 71 7.75 -2.98 17.51
CA ILE A 71 7.33 -2.37 16.25
C ILE A 71 6.59 -1.07 16.51
N SER A 72 7.07 0.03 15.92
CA SER A 72 6.31 1.27 15.82
C SER A 72 5.49 1.28 14.53
N VAL A 73 4.19 1.55 14.65
CA VAL A 73 3.26 1.56 13.53
C VAL A 73 2.81 2.99 13.25
N LYS A 74 2.88 3.38 11.98
CA LYS A 74 2.35 4.68 11.53
C LYS A 74 1.42 4.47 10.36
N THR A 75 0.17 4.85 10.54
CA THR A 75 -0.84 4.79 9.49
C THR A 75 -1.15 6.18 8.96
N THR A 76 -1.21 6.32 7.65
CA THR A 76 -1.69 7.53 6.99
C THR A 76 -2.87 7.22 6.08
N ALA A 77 -3.87 8.10 6.05
CA ALA A 77 -4.95 8.06 5.06
C ALA A 77 -4.71 9.07 3.91
N MET A 78 -3.55 9.74 3.88
CA MET A 78 -3.23 10.67 2.80
C MET A 78 -2.87 9.90 1.52
N MET A 79 -3.65 10.15 0.46
CA MET A 79 -3.42 9.61 -0.87
C MET A 79 -2.44 10.53 -1.63
N GLY A 80 -1.18 10.13 -1.75
CA GLY A 80 -0.17 10.88 -2.52
C GLY A 80 1.27 10.81 -1.99
N LEU A 81 2.18 11.48 -2.71
CA LEU A 81 3.63 11.54 -2.42
C LEU A 81 4.04 12.70 -1.49
N THR A 82 3.16 13.69 -1.34
CA THR A 82 3.46 14.95 -0.64
C THR A 82 3.29 14.87 0.89
N GLY A 83 2.87 13.71 1.40
CA GLY A 83 2.73 13.47 2.83
C GLY A 83 4.06 13.17 3.51
N HIS A 84 4.03 13.23 4.84
CA HIS A 84 5.14 12.80 5.68
C HIS A 84 4.61 12.08 6.92
N VAL A 85 5.47 11.24 7.49
CA VAL A 85 5.22 10.55 8.76
C VAL A 85 6.24 11.05 9.77
N THR A 86 5.75 11.37 10.97
CA THR A 86 6.58 11.91 12.04
C THR A 86 6.83 10.87 13.11
N PHE A 87 8.09 10.75 13.51
CA PHE A 87 8.56 9.91 14.59
C PHE A 87 9.13 10.81 15.70
N ASN A 88 8.82 10.50 16.95
CA ASN A 88 9.48 11.16 18.07
C ASN A 88 10.80 10.43 18.37
N SER A 89 11.92 11.12 18.26
CA SER A 89 13.26 10.53 18.38
C SER A 89 13.45 9.80 19.71
N ARG A 90 12.92 10.35 20.82
CA ARG A 90 13.01 9.71 22.16
C ARG A 90 12.29 8.37 22.23
N SER A 91 11.19 8.25 21.48
CA SER A 91 10.42 7.01 21.45
C SER A 91 11.02 5.97 20.49
N LEU A 92 11.72 6.45 19.45
CA LEU A 92 12.29 5.63 18.39
C LEU A 92 13.51 4.82 18.85
N GLU A 93 14.12 5.19 19.98
CA GLU A 93 15.21 4.42 20.63
C GLU A 93 14.74 3.08 21.19
N PHE A 94 13.44 2.94 21.48
CA PHE A 94 12.86 1.71 22.02
C PHE A 94 12.25 0.80 20.94
N VAL A 95 12.49 1.12 19.67
CA VAL A 95 11.85 0.48 18.51
C VAL A 95 12.90 -0.26 17.71
N ASP A 96 12.64 -1.53 17.42
CA ASP A 96 13.52 -2.37 16.61
C ASP A 96 13.14 -2.27 15.12
N ARG A 97 11.84 -2.13 14.83
CA ARG A 97 11.29 -2.14 13.47
C ARG A 97 10.21 -1.07 13.30
N VAL A 98 10.15 -0.46 12.12
CA VAL A 98 9.13 0.53 11.77
C VAL A 98 8.27 -0.01 10.64
N ILE A 99 6.96 0.04 10.83
CA ILE A 99 5.98 -0.25 9.78
C ILE A 99 5.19 1.02 9.48
N VAL A 100 5.24 1.45 8.22
CA VAL A 100 4.41 2.56 7.72
C VAL A 100 3.35 1.99 6.79
N LEU A 101 2.10 2.28 7.11
CA LEU A 101 0.92 1.79 6.40
C LEU A 101 0.16 2.96 5.78
N ARG A 102 -0.47 2.70 4.64
CA ARG A 102 -1.43 3.60 4.02
C ARG A 102 -2.80 2.96 4.02
N MET A 103 -3.79 3.71 4.49
CA MET A 103 -5.19 3.37 4.29
C MET A 103 -5.61 3.87 2.90
N ASN A 104 -5.80 2.95 1.96
CA ASN A 104 -6.35 3.27 0.65
C ASN A 104 -7.88 3.23 0.75
N THR A 105 -8.47 4.41 0.81
CA THR A 105 -9.92 4.60 0.98
C THR A 105 -10.71 4.35 -0.30
N GLU A 106 -10.05 4.27 -1.46
CA GLU A 106 -10.71 3.96 -2.73
C GLU A 106 -10.91 2.45 -2.92
N GLU A 107 -9.92 1.66 -2.50
CA GLU A 107 -9.94 0.19 -2.57
C GLU A 107 -10.36 -0.48 -1.25
N MET A 108 -10.54 0.32 -0.19
CA MET A 108 -10.80 -0.16 1.16
C MET A 108 -9.78 -1.22 1.63
N GLN A 109 -8.50 -0.93 1.42
CA GLN A 109 -7.39 -1.84 1.76
C GLN A 109 -6.27 -1.12 2.54
N VAL A 110 -5.53 -1.90 3.32
CA VAL A 110 -4.30 -1.46 3.99
C VAL A 110 -3.09 -1.80 3.10
N GLU A 111 -2.31 -0.79 2.75
CA GLU A 111 -1.10 -0.92 1.95
C GLU A 111 0.14 -0.76 2.83
N THR A 112 1.12 -1.65 2.70
CA THR A 112 2.40 -1.50 3.38
C THR A 112 3.34 -0.61 2.57
N LEU A 113 3.65 0.59 3.09
CA LEU A 113 4.61 1.50 2.47
C LEU A 113 6.05 1.24 2.91
N LEU A 114 6.23 0.78 4.15
CA LEU A 114 7.52 0.43 4.72
C LEU A 114 7.34 -0.68 5.75
N ASN A 115 8.22 -1.66 5.72
CA ASN A 115 8.42 -2.63 6.79
C ASN A 115 9.92 -2.93 6.86
N ALA A 116 10.63 -2.28 7.78
CA ALA A 116 12.08 -2.36 7.86
C ALA A 116 12.60 -2.14 9.28
N LEU A 117 13.80 -2.64 9.57
CA LEU A 117 14.51 -2.40 10.82
C LEU A 117 14.82 -0.91 10.97
N ILE A 118 14.81 -0.41 12.20
CA ILE A 118 15.06 1.02 12.44
C ILE A 118 16.43 1.46 11.92
N ALA A 119 17.42 0.59 11.97
CA ALA A 119 18.77 0.84 11.45
C ALA A 119 18.76 1.23 9.97
N ASP A 120 17.90 0.61 9.17
CA ASP A 120 17.75 0.87 7.73
C ASP A 120 16.91 2.13 7.45
N VAL A 121 16.09 2.55 8.41
CA VAL A 121 15.18 3.69 8.27
C VAL A 121 15.85 4.99 8.72
N ARG A 122 16.75 4.94 9.70
CA ARG A 122 17.48 6.11 10.23
C ARG A 122 18.10 7.01 9.15
N PRO A 123 18.76 6.49 8.10
CA PRO A 123 19.33 7.33 7.04
C PRO A 123 18.27 8.08 6.21
N LEU A 124 17.02 7.60 6.21
CA LEU A 124 15.92 8.20 5.45
C LEU A 124 15.20 9.30 6.23
N LEU A 125 15.40 9.36 7.54
CA LEU A 125 14.80 10.35 8.42
C LEU A 125 15.52 11.70 8.25
N THR A 126 14.72 12.76 8.32
CA THR A 126 15.19 14.15 8.26
C THR A 126 14.67 14.90 9.48
N GLY A 127 15.46 15.82 10.02
CA GLY A 127 15.11 16.59 11.20
C GLY A 127 16.18 16.53 12.30
N PRO A 128 15.98 17.23 13.42
CA PRO A 128 16.93 17.27 14.52
C PRO A 128 17.06 15.90 15.21
N THR A 129 18.24 15.61 15.75
CA THR A 129 18.51 14.41 16.56
C THR A 129 17.65 14.39 17.82
N GLU A 130 17.34 15.56 18.37
CA GLU A 130 16.39 15.74 19.46
C GLU A 130 15.09 16.36 18.95
N GLY A 131 13.97 15.66 19.15
CA GLY A 131 12.64 16.12 18.73
C GLY A 131 12.02 15.22 17.67
N ASN A 132 11.21 15.83 16.81
CA ASN A 132 10.46 15.11 15.78
C ASN A 132 11.30 14.91 14.52
N GLN A 133 11.49 13.65 14.15
CA GLN A 133 12.10 13.21 12.89
C GLN A 133 11.00 12.92 11.87
N VAL A 134 11.26 13.26 10.61
CA VAL A 134 10.28 13.22 9.53
C VAL A 134 10.75 12.27 8.44
N LEU A 135 9.86 11.38 8.03
CA LEU A 135 10.01 10.48 6.90
C LEU A 135 9.06 10.92 5.78
N ALA A 136 9.62 11.43 4.68
CA ALA A 136 8.84 11.81 3.50
C ALA A 136 8.30 10.56 2.80
N LEU A 137 7.02 10.56 2.42
CA LEU A 137 6.40 9.40 1.75
C LEU A 137 7.03 9.11 0.37
N SER A 138 7.55 10.14 -0.32
CA SER A 138 8.27 9.98 -1.59
C SER A 138 9.46 9.02 -1.50
N ARG A 139 10.22 9.07 -0.40
CA ARG A 139 11.39 8.20 -0.17
C ARG A 139 11.03 6.73 0.04
N LEU A 140 9.78 6.43 0.38
CA LEU A 140 9.30 5.06 0.61
C LEU A 140 9.00 4.34 -0.71
N ILE A 141 8.55 5.08 -1.73
CA ILE A 141 8.13 4.51 -3.01
C ILE A 141 9.34 4.25 -3.94
N GLU A 142 10.38 5.08 -3.88
CA GLU A 142 11.63 4.82 -4.60
C GLU A 142 12.27 3.48 -4.20
N ARG A 143 12.07 3.04 -2.94
CA ARG A 143 12.59 1.75 -2.45
C ARG A 143 11.76 0.54 -2.90
N ARG A 144 10.46 0.71 -3.18
CA ARG A 144 9.60 -0.35 -3.74
C ARG A 144 10.07 -0.75 -5.15
N ARG A 145 10.49 0.23 -5.96
CA ARG A 145 11.03 -0.01 -7.32
C ARG A 145 12.32 -0.83 -7.34
N VAL A 146 13.11 -0.81 -6.27
CA VAL A 146 14.39 -1.56 -6.20
C VAL A 146 14.18 -3.00 -5.70
N ARG A 147 12.98 -3.37 -5.21
CA ARG A 147 12.75 -4.67 -4.56
C ARG A 147 11.55 -5.49 -5.04
N SER A 148 10.78 -5.04 -6.02
CA SER A 148 9.71 -5.87 -6.58
C SER A 148 10.23 -6.76 -7.73
N ASP A 149 10.76 -7.94 -7.39
CA ASP A 149 10.83 -9.10 -8.30
C ASP A 149 9.42 -9.71 -8.50
N ILE A 150 8.36 -8.89 -8.49
CA ILE A 150 7.00 -9.35 -8.75
C ILE A 150 6.83 -9.32 -10.26
N ALA A 151 6.57 -10.49 -10.85
CA ALA A 151 6.43 -10.59 -12.28
C ALA A 151 5.28 -9.71 -12.79
N LEU A 152 5.53 -9.09 -13.93
CA LEU A 152 4.59 -8.23 -14.61
C LEU A 152 3.68 -9.09 -15.49
N VAL A 153 2.36 -8.93 -15.33
CA VAL A 153 1.37 -9.68 -16.13
C VAL A 153 1.06 -8.93 -17.41
N ASN A 154 0.77 -7.63 -17.31
CA ASN A 154 0.48 -6.78 -18.45
C ASN A 154 1.15 -5.42 -18.30
N GLU A 155 1.69 -4.89 -19.39
CA GLU A 155 2.18 -3.51 -19.49
C GLU A 155 1.62 -2.89 -20.77
N ILE A 156 1.07 -1.69 -20.64
CA ILE A 156 0.69 -0.87 -21.79
C ILE A 156 1.25 0.53 -21.61
N VAL A 157 1.62 1.14 -22.74
CA VAL A 157 2.03 2.54 -22.81
C VAL A 157 0.98 3.28 -23.64
N ILE A 158 0.43 4.36 -23.08
CA ILE A 158 -0.54 5.23 -23.74
C ILE A 158 -0.18 6.68 -23.47
N ASP A 159 0.12 7.43 -24.53
CA ASP A 159 0.68 8.79 -24.47
C ASP A 159 1.93 8.83 -23.57
N HIS A 160 1.93 9.69 -22.54
CA HIS A 160 2.94 9.82 -21.51
C HIS A 160 2.74 8.87 -20.32
N TYR A 161 1.76 7.96 -20.37
CA TYR A 161 1.47 7.03 -19.28
C TYR A 161 1.96 5.61 -19.57
N THR A 162 2.52 4.99 -18.54
CA THR A 162 2.78 3.54 -18.50
C THR A 162 1.90 2.93 -17.42
N ILE A 163 1.08 1.95 -17.79
CA ILE A 163 0.19 1.23 -16.86
C ILE A 163 0.67 -0.21 -16.79
N ARG A 164 0.89 -0.71 -15.57
CA ARG A 164 1.35 -2.07 -15.30
C ARG A 164 0.37 -2.79 -14.39
N GLU A 165 0.08 -4.04 -14.72
CA GLU A 165 -0.63 -4.98 -13.87
C GLU A 165 0.37 -6.02 -13.36
N LEU A 166 0.50 -6.12 -12.04
CA LEU A 166 1.34 -7.12 -11.37
C LEU A 166 0.56 -8.42 -11.16
N GLU A 167 1.26 -9.54 -10.92
CA GLU A 167 0.62 -10.85 -10.60
C GLU A 167 -0.39 -10.79 -9.44
N THR A 168 -0.20 -9.85 -8.51
CA THR A 168 -1.13 -9.65 -7.38
C THR A 168 -2.44 -8.95 -7.77
N GLY A 169 -2.60 -8.57 -9.04
CA GLY A 169 -3.69 -7.73 -9.56
C GLY A 169 -3.54 -6.25 -9.19
N THR A 170 -2.39 -5.84 -8.66
CA THR A 170 -2.09 -4.44 -8.36
C THR A 170 -1.84 -3.67 -9.66
N ILE A 171 -2.47 -2.50 -9.79
CA ILE A 171 -2.27 -1.59 -10.92
C ILE A 171 -1.32 -0.48 -10.51
N GLU A 172 -0.23 -0.34 -11.25
CA GLU A 172 0.73 0.76 -11.13
C GLU A 172 0.61 1.66 -12.36
N VAL A 173 0.66 2.98 -12.14
CA VAL A 173 0.65 3.96 -13.22
C VAL A 173 1.87 4.86 -13.07
N GLU A 174 2.54 5.12 -14.18
CA GLU A 174 3.61 6.11 -14.29
C GLU A 174 3.22 7.16 -15.32
N ARG A 175 3.65 8.40 -15.12
CA ARG A 175 3.65 9.46 -16.13
C ARG A 175 5.08 9.94 -16.31
N ASP A 176 5.59 9.91 -17.54
CA ASP A 176 6.96 10.33 -17.87
C ASP A 176 8.02 9.64 -16.97
N GLY A 177 7.81 8.36 -16.65
CA GLY A 177 8.68 7.57 -15.76
C GLY A 177 8.49 7.81 -14.26
N VAL A 178 7.62 8.74 -13.86
CA VAL A 178 7.30 9.04 -12.45
C VAL A 178 6.04 8.30 -12.02
N SER A 179 6.11 7.49 -10.97
CA SER A 179 4.95 6.77 -10.44
C SER A 179 3.89 7.74 -9.89
N ILE A 180 2.64 7.53 -10.31
CA ILE A 180 1.48 8.28 -9.85
C ILE A 180 0.74 7.48 -8.79
N SER A 181 0.44 8.16 -7.69
CA SER A 181 -0.48 7.71 -6.65
C SER A 181 -1.28 8.94 -6.15
N PRO A 182 -2.61 8.87 -5.98
CA PRO A 182 -3.50 7.73 -6.25
C PRO A 182 -3.68 7.42 -7.74
N VAL A 183 -3.88 6.15 -8.06
CA VAL A 183 -3.95 5.64 -9.45
C VAL A 183 -5.34 5.83 -10.07
N LYS A 184 -6.42 5.64 -9.29
CA LYS A 184 -7.81 5.63 -9.78
C LYS A 184 -8.24 6.91 -10.53
N PRO A 185 -7.86 8.14 -10.11
CA PRO A 185 -8.23 9.35 -10.85
C PRO A 185 -7.68 9.36 -12.27
N VAL A 186 -6.43 8.92 -12.45
CA VAL A 186 -5.80 8.82 -13.78
C VAL A 186 -6.48 7.74 -14.61
N LEU A 187 -6.78 6.59 -14.01
CA LEU A 187 -7.52 5.53 -14.70
C LEU A 187 -8.93 5.97 -15.13
N ARG A 188 -9.62 6.79 -14.34
CA ARG A 188 -10.93 7.35 -14.72
C ARG A 188 -10.82 8.30 -15.91
N GLU A 189 -9.80 9.15 -15.93
CA GLU A 189 -9.51 10.03 -17.07
C GLU A 189 -9.24 9.21 -18.35
N LEU A 190 -8.41 8.18 -18.25
CA LEU A 190 -8.11 7.29 -19.38
C LEU A 190 -9.34 6.48 -19.81
N ALA A 191 -10.12 5.96 -18.87
CA ALA A 191 -11.35 5.23 -19.16
C ALA A 191 -12.38 6.11 -19.89
N ALA A 192 -12.55 7.38 -19.48
CA ALA A 192 -13.42 8.32 -20.17
C ALA A 192 -12.96 8.58 -21.61
N ARG A 193 -11.64 8.73 -21.83
CA ARG A 193 -11.05 8.92 -23.17
C ARG A 193 -11.22 7.68 -24.06
N LEU A 194 -11.14 6.48 -23.49
CA LEU A 194 -11.24 5.20 -24.19
C LEU A 194 -12.68 4.66 -24.26
N ASN A 195 -13.66 5.42 -23.75
CA ASN A 195 -15.06 5.03 -23.66
C ASN A 195 -15.29 3.70 -22.89
N VAL A 196 -14.51 3.48 -21.84
CA VAL A 196 -14.63 2.35 -20.91
C VAL A 196 -15.60 2.69 -19.80
N SER A 197 -16.53 1.78 -19.48
CA SER A 197 -17.51 1.96 -18.41
C SER A 197 -16.82 2.14 -17.05
N LEU A 198 -17.28 3.10 -16.25
CA LEU A 198 -16.83 3.29 -14.86
C LEU A 198 -17.64 2.44 -13.86
N ILE A 199 -18.72 1.80 -14.31
CA ILE A 199 -19.61 0.97 -13.50
C ILE A 199 -19.52 -0.49 -13.93
N ASN A 200 -19.67 -1.39 -12.96
CA ASN A 200 -19.77 -2.82 -13.21
C ASN A 200 -21.21 -3.23 -13.57
N GLY A 201 -21.40 -4.49 -13.97
CA GLY A 201 -22.72 -5.02 -14.34
C GLY A 201 -23.77 -5.05 -13.20
N LYS A 202 -23.36 -4.77 -11.96
CA LYS A 202 -24.25 -4.62 -10.79
C LYS A 202 -24.59 -3.15 -10.46
N GLY A 203 -24.08 -2.19 -11.25
CA GLY A 203 -24.32 -0.77 -11.05
C GLY A 203 -23.39 -0.07 -10.06
N ASN A 204 -22.40 -0.76 -9.49
CA ASN A 204 -21.42 -0.15 -8.58
C ASN A 204 -20.20 0.37 -9.37
N GLU A 205 -19.54 1.41 -8.85
CA GLU A 205 -18.29 1.89 -9.43
C GLU A 205 -17.19 0.82 -9.42
N LEU A 206 -16.40 0.78 -10.49
CA LEU A 206 -15.24 -0.09 -10.57
C LEU A 206 -14.17 0.36 -9.57
N ASN A 207 -13.54 -0.61 -8.93
CA ASN A 207 -12.33 -0.38 -8.15
C ASN A 207 -11.11 -0.24 -9.09
N THR A 208 -9.98 0.21 -8.56
CA THR A 208 -8.75 0.54 -9.30
C THR A 208 -8.24 -0.68 -10.07
N ARG A 209 -8.33 -1.88 -9.47
CA ARG A 209 -7.92 -3.13 -10.14
C ARG A 209 -8.80 -3.45 -11.35
N GLN A 210 -10.11 -3.42 -11.14
CA GLN A 210 -11.10 -3.68 -12.19
C GLN A 210 -11.02 -2.63 -13.32
N LEU A 211 -10.93 -1.35 -12.95
CA LEU A 211 -10.82 -0.25 -13.90
C LEU A 211 -9.51 -0.33 -14.68
N GLY A 212 -8.39 -0.60 -14.01
CA GLY A 212 -7.08 -0.75 -14.65
C GLY A 212 -7.06 -1.92 -15.63
N THR A 213 -7.62 -3.06 -15.24
CA THR A 213 -7.76 -4.23 -16.14
C THR A 213 -8.57 -3.88 -17.39
N GLN A 214 -9.69 -3.15 -17.23
CA GLN A 214 -10.53 -2.76 -18.38
C GLN A 214 -9.83 -1.75 -19.29
N VAL A 215 -9.12 -0.77 -18.71
CA VAL A 215 -8.31 0.19 -19.48
C VAL A 215 -7.21 -0.54 -20.26
N ILE A 216 -6.46 -1.44 -19.63
CA ILE A 216 -5.41 -2.24 -20.27
C ILE A 216 -5.99 -3.02 -21.46
N ARG A 217 -7.11 -3.72 -21.25
CA ARG A 217 -7.78 -4.47 -22.32
C ARG A 217 -8.25 -3.59 -23.47
N ALA A 218 -8.83 -2.43 -23.17
CA ALA A 218 -9.29 -1.48 -24.18
C ALA A 218 -8.12 -0.95 -25.02
N VAL A 219 -7.01 -0.58 -24.38
CA VAL A 219 -5.80 -0.13 -25.08
C VAL A 219 -5.20 -1.26 -25.91
N ALA A 220 -5.09 -2.47 -25.36
CA ALA A 220 -4.58 -3.63 -26.09
C ALA A 220 -5.42 -3.97 -27.33
N ALA A 221 -6.74 -3.83 -27.25
CA ALA A 221 -7.66 -4.01 -28.38
C ALA A 221 -7.48 -2.93 -29.47
N LEU A 222 -7.13 -1.71 -29.09
CA LEU A 222 -6.90 -0.60 -30.03
C LEU A 222 -5.53 -0.66 -30.71
N ILE A 223 -4.50 -1.18 -30.02
CA ILE A 223 -3.13 -1.26 -30.54
C ILE A 223 -2.92 -2.49 -31.44
N GLY A 224 -3.76 -3.52 -31.33
CA GLY A 224 -3.70 -4.70 -32.19
C GLY A 224 -2.60 -5.68 -31.79
N GLY A 225 -2.94 -6.63 -30.90
CA GLY A 225 -2.32 -7.96 -30.82
C GLY A 225 -0.79 -8.03 -30.77
N LYS A 226 -0.18 -7.69 -29.63
CA LYS A 226 1.07 -8.32 -29.17
C LYS A 226 1.01 -8.50 -27.66
N MET A 227 0.61 -9.70 -27.25
CA MET A 227 0.93 -10.24 -25.94
C MET A 227 2.45 -10.40 -25.90
N VAL A 228 3.11 -9.93 -24.83
CA VAL A 228 4.56 -10.10 -24.64
C VAL A 228 4.83 -11.63 -24.58
N PRO A 229 5.83 -12.15 -25.32
CA PRO A 229 6.08 -13.58 -25.37
C PRO A 229 6.46 -14.11 -23.99
N ASP A 230 5.86 -15.25 -23.68
CA ASP A 230 6.18 -16.12 -22.56
C ASP A 230 7.69 -16.44 -22.57
N TYR A 231 8.41 -15.96 -21.57
CA TYR A 231 9.82 -16.30 -21.33
C TYR A 231 9.97 -17.55 -20.45
N SER A 232 9.05 -18.52 -20.57
CA SER A 232 9.21 -19.87 -20.02
C SER A 232 9.73 -20.88 -21.06
N ALA A 233 10.69 -20.48 -21.91
CA ALA A 233 11.55 -21.44 -22.59
C ALA A 233 12.77 -21.72 -21.71
N GLY A 234 12.60 -22.70 -20.82
CA GLY A 234 13.68 -23.26 -20.02
C GLY A 234 14.85 -23.75 -20.87
N LEU A 235 16.04 -23.53 -20.33
CA LEU A 235 17.23 -24.34 -20.60
C LEU A 235 16.84 -25.82 -20.44
N GLY A 236 16.91 -26.55 -21.55
CA GLY A 236 16.77 -28.00 -21.59
C GLY A 236 17.70 -28.52 -22.67
N ASP A 237 18.70 -29.27 -22.21
CA ASP A 237 19.74 -29.93 -22.98
C ASP A 237 19.18 -30.78 -24.14
N GLU A 238 19.84 -30.76 -25.29
CA GLU A 238 19.90 -31.94 -26.16
C GLU A 238 21.36 -32.20 -26.54
N GLU A 239 21.87 -33.28 -25.94
CA GLU A 239 23.06 -34.02 -26.36
C GLU A 239 22.92 -34.47 -27.83
N ALA A 240 23.99 -34.26 -28.59
CA ALA A 240 24.45 -35.15 -29.66
C ALA A 240 25.96 -34.99 -29.83
#